data_AF-A0A838NRC1-F1
#
_entry.id   AF-A0A838NRC1-F1
#
_cell.length_a   1.000
_cell.length_b   1.000
_cell.length_c   1.000
_cell.angle_alpha   90.00
_cell.angle_beta   90.00
_cell.angle_gamma   90.00
#
_symmetry.space_group_name_H-M   'P 1'
#
loop_
_entity.id
_entity.type
_entity.pdbx_description
1 polymer ?
#
loop_
_entity_poly.entity_id
_entity_poly.type
_entity_poly.pdbx_seq_one_letter_code
_entity_poly.pdbx_strand_id
1 'polypeptide(L)'
;PATVQVPDLTGRTLADARSTLEQLGLQVGATSPDTSSVQPENTVLGQAPAAGGTVSAGGRVSLRISRFPPPPTLPPLDTMPVDSLRPRSVQ
;
A
#
# COMPACT_ATOMS: atom_id res chain seq x y z
N PRO A 1 -11.65 19.72 25.20
CA PRO A 1 -10.93 19.44 23.93
C PRO A 1 -11.29 18.02 23.48
N ALA A 2 -11.72 17.83 22.23
CA ALA A 2 -11.97 16.50 21.69
C ALA A 2 -10.66 15.95 21.12
N THR A 3 -10.05 15.00 21.81
CA THR A 3 -8.92 14.22 21.30
C THR A 3 -9.42 12.89 20.76
N VAL A 4 -8.82 12.45 19.67
CA VAL A 4 -9.12 11.18 19.01
C VAL A 4 -7.90 10.29 19.12
N GLN A 5 -8.12 9.02 19.43
CA GLN A 5 -7.05 8.04 19.55
C GLN A 5 -6.64 7.54 18.17
N VAL A 6 -5.34 7.52 17.91
CA VAL A 6 -4.75 7.04 16.66
C VAL A 6 -4.70 5.50 16.71
N PRO A 7 -5.34 4.80 15.77
CA PRO A 7 -5.29 3.34 15.69
C PRO A 7 -3.91 2.86 15.22
N ASP A 8 -3.59 1.59 15.40
CA ASP A 8 -2.36 1.03 14.82
C ASP A 8 -2.53 0.81 13.31
N LEU A 9 -1.78 1.58 12.53
CA LEU A 9 -1.77 1.49 11.06
C LEU A 9 -0.52 0.75 10.55
N THR A 10 0.35 0.31 11.45
CA THR A 10 1.60 -0.36 11.11
C THR A 10 1.33 -1.69 10.40
N GLY A 11 1.97 -1.92 9.25
CA GLY A 11 1.72 -3.09 8.40
C GLY A 11 0.46 -3.03 7.54
N ARG A 12 -0.35 -1.96 7.65
CA ARG A 12 -1.51 -1.73 6.77
C ARG A 12 -1.10 -1.01 5.48
N THR A 13 -1.94 -1.08 4.46
CA THR A 13 -1.74 -0.29 3.24
C THR A 13 -2.14 1.16 3.48
N LEU A 14 -1.53 2.09 2.74
CA LEU A 14 -1.84 3.53 2.80
C LEU A 14 -3.33 3.80 2.59
N ALA A 15 -3.99 3.03 1.72
CA ALA A 15 -5.42 3.16 1.46
C ALA A 15 -6.27 2.77 2.68
N ASP A 16 -5.96 1.63 3.32
CA ASP A 16 -6.67 1.16 4.52
C ASP A 16 -6.42 2.12 5.71
N ALA A 17 -5.18 2.58 5.83
CA ALA A 17 -4.75 3.57 6.81
C ALA A 17 -5.49 4.89 6.65
N ARG A 18 -5.60 5.42 5.41
CA ARG A 18 -6.36 6.65 5.15
C ARG A 18 -7.82 6.47 5.53
N SER A 19 -8.43 5.35 5.14
CA SER A 19 -9.86 5.14 5.34
C SER A 19 -10.19 5.07 6.83
N THR A 20 -9.35 4.38 7.60
CA THR A 20 -9.46 4.33 9.07
C THR A 20 -9.32 5.71 9.70
N LEU A 21 -8.36 6.53 9.24
CA LEU A 21 -8.19 7.89 9.74
C LEU A 21 -9.40 8.78 9.39
N GLU A 22 -9.91 8.70 8.16
CA GLU A 22 -11.08 9.45 7.72
C GLU A 22 -12.33 9.09 8.53
N GLN A 23 -12.53 7.80 8.84
CA GLN A 23 -13.62 7.33 9.71
C GLN A 23 -13.56 7.92 11.12
N LEU A 24 -12.37 8.23 11.60
CA LEU A 24 -12.11 8.85 12.91
C LEU A 24 -12.10 10.38 12.86
N GLY A 25 -12.33 10.99 11.68
CA GLY A 25 -12.24 12.44 11.49
C GLY A 25 -10.81 12.97 11.57
N LEU A 26 -9.83 12.12 11.23
CA LEU A 26 -8.41 12.44 11.18
C LEU A 26 -7.93 12.59 9.73
N GLN A 27 -6.78 13.23 9.56
CA GLN A 27 -6.18 13.47 8.25
C GLN A 27 -4.80 12.85 8.16
N VAL A 28 -4.45 12.38 6.96
CA VAL A 28 -3.07 11.98 6.66
C VAL A 28 -2.23 13.26 6.54
N GLY A 29 -1.14 13.30 7.30
CA GLY A 29 -0.17 14.39 7.31
C GLY A 29 0.96 14.15 6.31
N ALA A 30 2.19 14.33 6.78
CA ALA A 30 3.37 14.09 5.95
C ALA A 30 3.59 12.58 5.76
N THR A 31 3.77 12.17 4.50
CA THR A 31 4.19 10.80 4.17
C THR A 31 5.69 10.75 3.90
N SER A 32 6.43 10.01 4.70
CA SER A 32 7.87 9.79 4.51
C SER A 32 8.11 8.44 3.84
N PRO A 33 8.56 8.41 2.57
CA PRO A 33 8.89 7.16 1.91
C PRO A 33 10.21 6.58 2.42
N ASP A 34 10.23 5.27 2.65
CA ASP A 34 11.40 4.51 3.08
C ASP A 34 11.64 3.35 2.10
N THR A 35 12.84 3.29 1.55
CA THR A 35 13.27 2.25 0.61
C THR A 35 14.09 1.14 1.27
N SER A 36 14.33 1.23 2.59
CA SER A 36 15.09 0.22 3.33
C SER A 36 14.23 -1.00 3.69
N SER A 37 12.92 -0.91 3.51
CA SER A 37 11.99 -1.99 3.80
C SER A 37 11.78 -2.89 2.58
N VAL A 38 11.59 -4.18 2.85
CA VAL A 38 11.21 -5.21 1.87
C VAL A 38 9.69 -5.37 1.74
N GLN A 39 8.92 -4.57 2.48
CA GLN A 39 7.46 -4.59 2.41
C GLN A 39 6.96 -3.98 1.11
N PRO A 40 5.80 -4.42 0.58
CA PRO A 40 5.27 -3.91 -0.68
C PRO A 40 5.06 -2.40 -0.65
N GLU A 41 5.10 -1.76 -1.83
CA GLU A 41 4.83 -0.33 -1.95
C GLU A 41 3.53 0.07 -1.26
N ASN A 42 3.52 1.29 -0.72
CA ASN A 42 2.38 1.86 0.00
C ASN A 42 2.03 1.12 1.31
N THR A 43 2.93 0.29 1.85
CA THR A 43 2.74 -0.29 3.19
C THR A 43 3.24 0.68 4.25
N VAL A 44 2.45 0.93 5.30
CA VAL A 44 2.82 1.78 6.42
C VAL A 44 3.81 1.05 7.31
N LEU A 45 5.03 1.57 7.37
CA LEU A 45 6.14 1.06 8.19
C LEU A 45 6.11 1.64 9.60
N GLY A 46 5.51 2.81 9.75
CA GLY A 46 5.39 3.48 11.03
C GLY A 46 4.50 4.71 10.92
N GLN A 47 4.07 5.19 12.07
CA GLN A 47 3.20 6.35 12.18
C GLN A 47 3.63 7.24 13.34
N ALA A 48 3.33 8.53 13.22
CA ALA A 48 3.58 9.53 14.24
C ALA A 48 2.34 10.44 14.36
N PRO A 49 1.70 10.51 15.54
CA PRO A 49 2.04 9.82 16.79
C PRO A 49 1.86 8.30 16.74
N ALA A 50 2.52 7.59 17.67
CA ALA A 50 2.48 6.13 17.75
C ALA A 50 1.06 5.60 18.00
N ALA A 51 0.85 4.31 17.78
CA ALA A 51 -0.43 3.65 18.03
C ALA A 51 -0.90 3.85 19.47
N GLY A 52 -2.18 4.18 19.65
CA GLY A 52 -2.75 4.56 20.95
C GLY A 52 -2.42 5.99 21.38
N GLY A 53 -1.61 6.73 20.62
CA GLY A 53 -1.42 8.16 20.81
C GLY A 53 -2.71 8.93 20.60
N THR A 54 -2.79 10.13 21.16
CA THR A 54 -3.96 11.01 21.01
C THR A 54 -3.59 12.23 20.18
N VAL A 55 -4.45 12.57 19.23
CA VAL A 55 -4.36 13.79 18.42
C VAL A 55 -5.62 14.61 18.62
N SER A 56 -5.55 15.91 18.36
CA SER A 56 -6.76 16.72 18.31
C SER A 56 -7.67 16.21 17.19
N ALA A 57 -8.99 16.31 17.36
CA ALA A 57 -9.94 16.03 16.28
C ALA A 57 -9.59 16.87 15.03
N GLY A 58 -9.52 16.25 13.84
CA GLY A 58 -9.01 16.88 12.63
C GLY A 58 -7.47 17.01 12.56
N GLY A 59 -6.76 16.41 13.52
CA GLY A 59 -5.31 16.38 13.56
C GLY A 59 -4.72 15.57 12.39
N ARG A 60 -3.45 15.84 12.11
CA ARG A 60 -2.69 15.18 11.04
C ARG A 60 -1.76 14.12 11.61
N VAL A 61 -1.76 12.93 11.00
CA VAL A 61 -0.87 11.83 11.37
C VAL A 61 0.17 11.64 10.27
N SER A 62 1.44 11.76 10.63
CA SER A 62 2.54 11.53 9.70
C SER A 62 2.78 10.03 9.56
N LEU A 63 2.89 9.54 8.33
CA LEU A 63 3.04 8.12 8.02
C LEU A 63 4.38 7.87 7.34
N ARG A 64 5.08 6.81 7.73
CA ARG A 64 6.24 6.31 7.02
C ARG A 64 5.79 5.14 6.14
N ILE A 65 6.05 5.21 4.85
CA ILE A 65 5.56 4.21 3.88
C ILE A 65 6.72 3.53 3.16
N SER A 66 6.55 2.25 2.83
CA SER A 66 7.51 1.52 2.00
C SER A 66 7.42 1.96 0.54
N ARG A 67 8.58 2.17 -0.10
CA ARG A 67 8.73 2.36 -1.55
C ARG A 67 9.49 1.20 -2.20
N PHE A 68 9.17 -0.03 -1.83
CA PHE A 68 9.66 -1.18 -2.57
C PHE A 68 8.83 -1.36 -3.85
N PRO A 69 9.43 -1.24 -5.06
CA PRO A 69 8.69 -1.34 -6.30
C PRO A 69 7.96 -2.69 -6.38
N PRO A 70 6.74 -2.72 -6.95
CA PRO A 70 6.04 -3.98 -7.14
C PRO A 70 6.90 -4.87 -8.05
N PRO A 71 6.94 -6.20 -7.82
CA PRO A 71 7.60 -7.08 -8.76
C PRO A 71 7.01 -6.81 -10.15
N PRO A 72 7.83 -6.83 -11.22
CA PRO A 72 7.32 -6.62 -12.56
C PRO A 72 6.18 -7.61 -12.77
N THR A 73 4.97 -7.10 -12.97
CA THR A 73 3.82 -7.92 -13.34
C THR A 73 4.20 -8.55 -14.65
N LEU A 74 4.66 -9.80 -14.60
CA LEU A 74 4.84 -10.60 -15.79
C LEU A 74 3.52 -10.49 -16.56
N PRO A 75 3.54 -10.04 -17.83
CA PRO A 75 2.33 -10.14 -18.63
C PRO A 75 1.86 -11.59 -18.55
N PRO A 76 0.53 -11.86 -18.56
CA PRO A 76 0.09 -13.22 -18.81
C PRO A 76 0.87 -13.68 -20.03
N LEU A 77 1.46 -14.88 -19.96
CA LEU A 77 1.91 -15.54 -21.17
C LEU A 77 0.64 -15.70 -21.99
N ASP A 78 0.34 -14.71 -22.82
CA ASP A 78 -0.62 -14.84 -23.89
C ASP A 78 -0.16 -16.09 -24.59
N THR A 79 -1.00 -17.11 -24.41
CA THR A 79 -0.87 -18.41 -25.02
C THR A 79 -0.65 -18.12 -26.50
N MET A 80 0.61 -18.16 -26.94
CA MET A 80 0.86 -18.41 -28.34
C MET A 80 0.23 -19.78 -28.55
N PRO A 81 -0.80 -19.92 -29.40
CA PRO A 81 -1.26 -21.24 -29.74
C PRO A 81 -0.07 -21.96 -30.36
N VAL A 82 0.50 -22.91 -29.63
CA VAL A 82 1.53 -23.84 -30.09
C VAL A 82 0.95 -24.84 -31.11
N ASP A 83 -0.03 -24.42 -31.91
CA ASP A 83 -0.81 -25.22 -32.84
C ASP A 83 -0.78 -24.62 -34.24
N SER A 84 0.38 -24.70 -34.90
CA SER A 84 0.44 -24.54 -36.36
C SER A 84 1.50 -25.38 -37.06
N LEU A 85 2.11 -26.36 -36.37
CA LEU A 85 2.85 -27.41 -37.08
C LEU A 85 1.90 -28.54 -37.52
N ARG A 86 0.89 -28.20 -38.35
CA ARG A 86 0.19 -29.21 -39.13
C ARG A 86 1.12 -29.65 -40.27
N PRO A 87 1.44 -30.94 -40.41
CA PRO A 87 2.33 -31.40 -41.48
C PRO A 87 1.66 -31.10 -42.83
N ARG A 88 2.44 -30.50 -43.74
CA ARG A 88 2.14 -30.36 -45.17
C ARG A 88 1.50 -31.66 -45.67
N SER A 89 0.19 -31.63 -45.90
CA SER A 89 -0.50 -32.66 -46.66
C SER A 89 0.17 -32.79 -48.01
N VAL A 90 0.52 -34.02 -48.33
CA VAL A 90 1.05 -34.47 -49.61
C VAL A 90 0.12 -34.02 -50.74
N GLN A 91 0.71 -33.47 -51.80
CA GLN A 91 0.18 -33.62 -53.15
C GLN A 91 1.34 -33.71 -54.13
#